data_AF-E0XQ02-F1
#
_entry.id   AF-E0XQ02-F1
#
_cell.length_a   1.000
_cell.length_b   1.000
_cell.length_c   1.000
_cell.angle_alpha   90.00
_cell.angle_beta   90.00
_cell.angle_gamma   90.00
#
_symmetry.space_group_name_H-M   'P 1'
#
loop_
_entity.id
_entity.type
_entity.pdbx_description
1 polymer ?
#
loop_
_entity_poly.entity_id
_entity_poly.type
_entity_poly.pdbx_seq_one_letter_code
_entity_poly.pdbx_strand_id
1 'polypeptide(L)'
;MWEPLGIDRDEALKRLIPLIRSTVDSLDQQGLPLAITGPFVRGDVETVKSHLGATDANSGETGRAYAALALASLHIARQQGGITDEDYESIKTLLSPENRQ
;
A
#
# COMPACT_ATOMS: atom_id res chain seq x y z
N MET A 1 -4.76 -12.64 -9.40
CA MET A 1 -3.38 -12.34 -8.93
C MET A 1 -2.51 -13.59 -8.82
N TRP A 2 -2.94 -14.65 -8.13
CA TRP A 2 -2.09 -15.83 -7.85
C TRP A 2 -2.22 -16.98 -8.87
N GLU A 3 -3.39 -17.16 -9.48
CA GLU A 3 -3.63 -18.20 -10.48
C GLU A 3 -2.70 -18.12 -11.71
N PRO A 4 -2.41 -16.94 -12.30
CA PRO A 4 -1.44 -16.83 -13.40
C PRO A 4 -0.01 -17.21 -12.99
N LEU A 5 0.29 -17.24 -11.68
CA LEU A 5 1.58 -17.65 -11.12
C LEU A 5 1.59 -19.15 -10.77
N GLY A 6 0.52 -19.90 -11.08
CA GLY A 6 0.40 -21.32 -10.75
C GLY A 6 0.20 -21.59 -9.26
N ILE A 7 -0.23 -20.59 -8.49
CA ILE A 7 -0.44 -20.71 -7.04
C ILE A 7 -1.94 -20.79 -6.76
N ASP A 8 -2.36 -21.91 -6.18
CA ASP A 8 -3.75 -22.10 -5.79
C ASP A 8 -4.15 -21.24 -4.58
N ARG A 9 -5.45 -21.20 -4.30
CA ARG A 9 -6.02 -20.35 -3.26
C ARG A 9 -5.54 -20.71 -1.86
N ASP A 10 -5.39 -22.00 -1.55
CA ASP A 10 -4.99 -22.45 -0.22
C ASP A 10 -3.52 -22.11 0.04
N GLU A 11 -2.67 -22.28 -0.97
CA GLU A 11 -1.27 -21.87 -0.92
C GLU A 11 -1.11 -20.35 -0.84
N ALA A 12 -1.92 -19.58 -1.58
CA ALA A 12 -1.94 -18.13 -1.46
C ALA A 12 -2.32 -17.69 -0.03
N LEU A 13 -3.33 -18.32 0.59
CA LEU A 13 -3.72 -18.04 1.97
C LEU A 13 -2.62 -18.37 2.98
N LYS A 14 -1.95 -19.52 2.83
CA LYS A 14 -0.79 -19.89 3.67
C LYS A 14 0.32 -18.86 3.63
N ARG A 15 0.51 -18.17 2.48
CA ARG A 15 1.50 -17.09 2.32
C ARG A 15 1.03 -15.75 2.86
N LEU A 16 -0.25 -15.43 2.73
CA LEU A 16 -0.81 -14.13 3.14
C LEU A 16 -1.07 -14.02 4.65
N ILE A 17 -1.53 -15.09 5.30
CA ILE A 17 -1.86 -15.08 6.73
C ILE A 17 -0.66 -14.64 7.61
N PRO A 18 0.57 -15.15 7.41
CA PRO A 18 1.74 -14.69 8.16
C PRO A 18 2.03 -13.20 8.01
N LEU A 19 1.81 -12.61 6.83
CA LEU A 19 2.02 -11.18 6.58
C LEU A 19 1.03 -10.32 7.37
N ILE A 20 -0.23 -10.75 7.43
CA ILE A 20 -1.27 -10.05 8.20
C ILE A 20 -0.96 -10.14 9.71
N ARG A 21 -0.56 -11.31 10.20
CA ARG A 21 -0.16 -11.49 11.61
C ARG A 21 1.04 -10.62 11.96
N SER A 22 2.08 -10.63 11.14
CA SER A 22 3.27 -9.79 11.33
C SER A 22 2.93 -8.29 11.39
N THR A 23 1.93 -7.85 10.62
CA THR A 23 1.43 -6.47 10.67
C THR A 23 0.79 -6.16 12.03
N VAL A 24 -0.04 -7.07 12.57
CA VAL A 24 -0.63 -6.93 13.90
C VAL A 24 0.43 -6.96 15.00
N ASP A 25 1.38 -7.89 14.93
CA ASP A 25 2.47 -8.02 15.89
C ASP A 25 3.35 -6.75 15.89
N SER A 26 3.62 -6.17 14.72
CA SER A 26 4.37 -4.91 14.61
C SER A 26 3.62 -3.74 15.26
N LEU A 27 2.29 -3.69 15.09
CA LEU A 27 1.45 -2.67 15.74
C LEU A 27 1.49 -2.79 17.27
N ASP A 28 1.43 -4.00 17.81
CA ASP A 28 1.48 -4.24 19.26
C ASP A 28 2.86 -3.87 19.86
N GLN A 29 3.94 -4.24 19.16
CA GLN A 29 5.30 -4.06 19.67
C GLN A 29 5.84 -2.63 19.52
N GLN A 30 5.52 -1.95 18.42
CA GLN A 30 6.15 -0.67 18.05
C GLN A 30 5.17 0.50 18.00
N GLY A 31 3.86 0.23 17.86
CA GLY A 31 2.84 1.26 17.69
C GLY A 31 3.03 2.09 16.41
N LEU A 32 2.14 3.07 16.23
CA LEU A 32 2.26 4.03 15.15
C LEU A 32 3.22 5.18 15.54
N PRO A 33 3.99 5.73 14.59
CA PRO A 33 3.99 5.40 13.16
C PRO A 33 4.92 4.24 12.77
N LEU A 34 5.76 3.74 13.68
CA LEU A 34 6.86 2.81 13.37
C LEU A 34 6.42 1.43 12.84
N ALA A 35 5.22 0.98 13.22
CA ALA A 35 4.68 -0.30 12.78
C ALA A 35 4.30 -0.36 11.29
N ILE A 36 4.09 0.80 10.63
CA ILE A 36 3.78 0.81 9.20
C ILE A 36 5.08 0.72 8.40
N THR A 37 5.03 -0.13 7.38
CA THR A 37 6.10 -0.29 6.39
C THR A 37 5.52 -0.22 4.99
N GLY A 38 6.37 -0.26 3.97
CA GLY A 38 5.95 -0.34 2.58
C GLY A 38 6.36 0.89 1.77
N PRO A 39 5.93 0.95 0.50
CA PRO A 39 6.45 1.92 -0.46
C PRO A 39 6.09 3.36 -0.12
N PHE A 40 4.92 3.61 0.48
CA PHE A 40 4.49 4.95 0.88
C PHE A 40 5.34 5.53 2.02
N VAL A 41 5.83 4.68 2.92
CA VAL A 41 6.70 5.10 4.03
C VAL A 41 8.09 5.50 3.54
N ARG A 42 8.58 4.83 2.50
CA ARG A 42 9.91 5.05 1.94
C ARG A 42 9.96 6.09 0.81
N GLY A 43 8.81 6.62 0.40
CA GLY A 43 8.73 7.54 -0.74
C GLY A 43 8.92 6.84 -2.09
N ASP A 44 8.64 5.54 -2.22
CA ASP A 44 8.83 4.78 -3.46
C ASP A 44 7.71 5.11 -4.49
N VAL A 45 7.71 6.32 -5.06
CA VAL A 45 6.65 6.85 -5.94
C VAL A 45 6.34 5.91 -7.12
N GLU A 46 7.38 5.42 -7.81
CA GLU A 46 7.21 4.52 -8.96
C GLU A 46 6.61 3.17 -8.56
N THR A 47 6.88 2.69 -7.35
CA THR A 47 6.24 1.46 -6.83
C THR A 47 4.76 1.71 -6.59
N VAL A 48 4.40 2.85 -5.98
CA VAL A 48 2.99 3.22 -5.76
C VAL A 48 2.24 3.34 -7.09
N LYS A 49 2.85 3.95 -8.09
CA LYS A 49 2.30 4.05 -9.45
C LYS A 49 2.10 2.69 -10.12
N SER A 50 3.07 1.79 -9.99
CA SER A 50 2.96 0.42 -10.50
C SER A 50 1.82 -0.35 -9.82
N HIS A 51 1.71 -0.24 -8.49
CA HIS A 51 0.62 -0.86 -7.72
C HIS A 51 -0.75 -0.32 -8.16
N LEU A 52 -0.87 1.00 -8.32
CA LEU A 52 -2.10 1.65 -8.75
C LEU A 52 -2.56 1.09 -10.11
N GLY A 53 -1.67 1.07 -11.10
CA GLY A 53 -1.94 0.52 -12.43
C GLY A 53 -2.33 -0.96 -12.40
N ALA A 54 -1.67 -1.77 -11.57
CA ALA A 54 -2.01 -3.19 -11.40
C ALA A 54 -3.40 -3.38 -10.76
N THR A 55 -3.77 -2.54 -9.79
CA THR A 55 -5.08 -2.61 -9.13
C THR A 55 -6.21 -2.13 -10.04
N ASP A 56 -5.98 -1.09 -10.86
CA ASP A 56 -6.94 -0.61 -11.85
C ASP A 56 -7.19 -1.64 -12.96
N ALA A 57 -6.13 -2.30 -13.43
CA ALA A 57 -6.23 -3.37 -14.40
C ALA A 57 -7.02 -4.60 -13.87
N ASN A 58 -7.00 -4.83 -12.56
CA ASN A 58 -7.81 -5.88 -11.93
C ASN A 58 -9.28 -5.49 -11.86
N SER A 59 -9.60 -4.31 -11.31
CA SER A 59 -10.89 -3.66 -11.44
C SER A 59 -10.82 -2.20 -10.95
N GLY A 60 -11.63 -1.32 -11.52
CA GLY A 60 -11.72 0.06 -11.05
C GLY A 60 -12.13 0.19 -9.57
N GLU A 61 -12.89 -0.76 -9.02
CA GLU A 61 -13.22 -0.81 -7.59
C GLU A 61 -12.01 -1.15 -6.73
N THR A 62 -11.22 -2.15 -7.12
CA THR A 62 -9.97 -2.51 -6.43
C THR A 62 -8.99 -1.34 -6.45
N GLY A 63 -8.85 -0.68 -7.60
CA GLY A 63 -8.05 0.52 -7.74
C GLY A 63 -8.49 1.62 -6.78
N ARG A 64 -9.78 1.97 -6.75
CA ARG A 64 -10.33 2.98 -5.83
C ARG A 64 -10.06 2.64 -4.37
N ALA A 65 -10.25 1.38 -3.97
CA ALA A 65 -9.98 0.92 -2.61
C ALA A 65 -8.50 1.07 -2.24
N TYR A 66 -7.59 0.67 -3.12
CA TYR A 66 -6.14 0.82 -2.93
C TYR A 66 -5.76 2.27 -2.70
N ALA A 67 -6.21 3.19 -3.58
CA ALA A 67 -5.84 4.60 -3.45
C ALA A 67 -6.43 5.26 -2.21
N ALA A 68 -7.68 4.96 -1.86
CA ALA A 68 -8.31 5.51 -0.66
C ALA A 68 -7.55 5.09 0.61
N LEU A 69 -7.17 3.82 0.73
CA LEU A 69 -6.41 3.32 1.88
C LEU A 69 -4.99 3.89 1.92
N ALA A 70 -4.31 3.96 0.77
CA ALA A 70 -2.96 4.51 0.68
C ALA A 70 -2.94 6.01 1.02
N LEU A 71 -3.89 6.79 0.49
CA LEU A 71 -4.04 8.22 0.77
C LEU A 71 -4.35 8.48 2.25
N ALA A 72 -5.28 7.71 2.84
CA ALA A 72 -5.60 7.81 4.26
C ALA A 72 -4.40 7.47 5.17
N SER A 73 -3.49 6.61 4.71
CA SER A 73 -2.31 6.20 5.48
C SER A 73 -1.11 7.14 5.34
N LEU A 74 -1.13 8.05 4.35
CA LEU A 74 0.04 8.87 4.00
C LEU A 74 0.48 9.81 5.13
N HIS A 75 -0.44 10.27 5.97
CA HIS A 75 -0.09 11.08 7.13
C HIS A 75 0.79 10.32 8.14
N ILE A 76 0.62 8.99 8.25
CA ILE A 76 1.40 8.14 9.15
C ILE A 76 2.83 8.00 8.61
N ALA A 77 2.97 7.80 7.29
CA ALA A 77 4.27 7.80 6.61
C ALA A 77 5.05 9.10 6.84
N ARG A 78 4.37 10.26 6.77
CA ARG A 78 4.99 11.56 7.07
C ARG A 78 5.44 11.68 8.52
N GLN A 79 4.66 11.19 9.47
CA GLN A 79 5.04 11.17 10.89
C GLN A 79 6.26 10.29 11.18
N GLN A 80 6.45 9.21 10.41
CA GLN A 80 7.60 8.31 10.55
C GLN A 80 8.92 8.97 10.10
N GLY A 81 8.86 9.97 9.22
CA GLY A 81 10.03 10.73 8.74
C GLY A 81 10.84 10.06 7.62
N GLY A 82 10.34 8.95 7.05
CA GLY A 82 11.01 8.22 5.97
C GLY A 82 10.75 8.76 4.56
N ILE A 83 9.92 9.79 4.42
CA ILE A 83 9.45 10.34 3.15
C ILE A 83 9.79 11.84 3.05
N THR A 84 10.24 12.29 1.88
CA THR A 84 10.45 13.72 1.59
C THR A 84 9.12 14.43 1.35
N ASP A 85 9.08 15.76 1.50
CA ASP A 85 7.87 16.53 1.18
C ASP A 85 7.51 16.43 -0.33
N GLU A 86 8.51 16.29 -1.19
CA GLU A 86 8.34 16.11 -2.65
C GLU A 86 7.66 14.77 -2.98
N ASP A 87 8.17 13.67 -2.40
CA ASP A 87 7.59 12.34 -2.60
C ASP A 87 6.19 12.24 -1.99
N TYR A 88 5.99 12.90 -0.84
CA TYR A 88 4.69 12.98 -0.18
C TYR A 88 3.64 13.62 -1.08
N GLU A 89 3.91 14.81 -1.63
CA GLU A 89 2.95 15.48 -2.51
C GLU A 89 2.80 14.76 -3.85
N SER A 90 3.85 14.11 -4.36
CA SER A 90 3.79 13.27 -5.56
C SER A 90 2.85 12.09 -5.38
N ILE A 91 3.01 11.32 -4.30
CA ILE A 91 2.15 10.17 -3.97
C ILE A 91 0.72 10.64 -3.69
N LYS A 92 0.54 11.72 -2.93
CA LYS A 92 -0.78 12.29 -2.65
C LYS A 92 -1.53 12.66 -3.94
N THR A 93 -0.86 13.40 -4.82
CA THR A 93 -1.43 13.81 -6.13
C THR A 93 -1.80 12.59 -6.97
N LEU A 94 -0.93 11.58 -7.04
CA LEU A 94 -1.18 10.34 -7.77
C LEU A 94 -2.43 9.60 -7.28
N LEU A 95 -2.69 9.62 -5.97
CA LEU A 95 -3.79 8.86 -5.35
C LEU A 95 -5.10 9.65 -5.24
N SER A 96 -5.07 10.98 -5.41
CA SER A 96 -6.25 11.85 -5.30
C SER A 96 -7.38 11.44 -6.27
N PRO A 97 -8.65 11.33 -5.80
CA PRO A 97 -9.77 10.87 -6.63
C PRO A 97 -9.99 11.68 -7.91
N GLU A 98 -9.73 12.98 -7.86
CA GLU A 98 -9.85 13.94 -8.97
C GLU A 98 -8.89 13.68 -10.13
N ASN A 99 -7.80 12.93 -9.90
CA ASN A 99 -6.84 12.52 -10.92
C ASN A 99 -7.11 11.11 -11.48
N ARG A 100 -8.19 10.45 -11.04
CA ARG A 100 -8.54 9.07 -11.42
C ARG A 100 -9.82 9.05 -12.25
N GLN A 101 -9.70 9.51 -13.49
CA GLN A 101 -10.76 9.44 -14.52
C GLN A 101 -10.77 8.07 -15.20
#